data_AF-A0A6P0JTI1-F1
#
_entry.id   AF-A0A6P0JTI1-F1
#
_cell.length_a   1.000
_cell.length_b   1.000
_cell.length_c   1.000
_cell.angle_alpha   90.00
_cell.angle_beta   90.00
_cell.angle_gamma   90.00
#
_symmetry.space_group_name_H-M   'P 1'
#
loop_
_entity.id
_entity.type
_entity.pdbx_description
1 polymer ?
#
loop_
_entity_poly.entity_id
_entity_poly.type
_entity_poly.pdbx_seq_one_letter_code
_entity_poly.pdbx_strand_id
1 'polypeptide(L)'
;ASGLLLALEKQVQGYLHLGGKERLSCYEFGCLMAEVFNLSTKQISRCSQNDVPMAAPRPADLTLDSSQAFQLGYDPPTVKTALMQLQGRV
;
A
#
# COMPACT_ATOMS: atom_id res chain seq x y z
N ALA A 1 11.02 -8.44 2.56
CA ALA A 1 10.67 -9.03 1.25
C ALA A 1 10.14 -10.47 1.40
N SER A 2 9.23 -10.73 2.35
CA SER A 2 8.73 -12.09 2.65
C SER A 2 7.93 -12.73 1.51
N GLY A 3 7.13 -11.95 0.78
CA GLY A 3 6.32 -12.47 -0.32
C GLY A 3 7.13 -13.10 -1.47
N LEU A 4 8.32 -12.55 -1.77
CA LEU A 4 9.21 -13.13 -2.80
C LEU A 4 9.80 -14.46 -2.34
N LEU A 5 10.21 -14.54 -1.07
CA LEU A 5 10.73 -15.79 -0.49
C LEU A 5 9.65 -16.88 -0.47
N LEU A 6 8.41 -16.51 -0.15
CA LEU A 6 7.26 -17.41 -0.23
C LEU A 6 7.03 -17.93 -1.65
N ALA A 7 7.08 -17.04 -2.65
CA ALA A 7 6.90 -17.43 -4.05
C ALA A 7 7.97 -18.45 -4.51
N LEU A 8 9.21 -18.27 -4.06
CA LEU A 8 10.30 -19.23 -4.31
C LEU A 8 10.06 -20.57 -3.60
N GLU A 9 9.72 -20.54 -2.31
CA GLU A 9 9.46 -21.75 -1.51
C GLU A 9 8.30 -22.58 -2.09
N LYS A 10 7.22 -21.91 -2.50
CA LYS A 10 6.04 -22.54 -3.10
C LYS A 10 6.20 -22.82 -4.59
N GLN A 11 7.37 -22.53 -5.18
CA GLN A 11 7.68 -22.73 -6.60
C GLN A 11 6.62 -22.14 -7.54
N VAL A 12 6.09 -20.95 -7.21
CA VAL A 12 5.02 -20.30 -7.97
C VAL A 12 5.47 -20.06 -9.41
N GLN A 13 4.63 -20.47 -10.36
CA GLN A 13 4.84 -20.24 -11.79
C GLN A 13 3.88 -19.16 -12.29
N GLY A 14 4.33 -18.33 -13.22
CA GLY A 14 3.52 -17.25 -13.80
C GLY A 14 3.55 -15.95 -12.98
N TYR A 15 2.42 -15.24 -12.94
CA TYR A 15 2.31 -13.94 -12.29
C TYR A 15 1.68 -14.05 -10.91
N LEU A 16 2.23 -13.31 -9.95
CA LEU A 16 1.70 -13.21 -8.60
C LEU A 16 1.72 -11.75 -8.15
N HIS A 17 0.58 -11.23 -7.69
CA HIS A 17 0.52 -9.93 -7.05
C HIS A 17 0.82 -10.05 -5.56
N LEU A 18 1.70 -9.17 -5.07
CA LEU A 18 2.13 -9.12 -3.67
C LEU A 18 1.74 -7.79 -3.02
N GLY A 19 0.50 -7.37 -3.20
CA GLY A 19 -0.09 -6.17 -2.60
C GLY A 19 -0.56 -6.36 -1.16
N GLY A 20 -0.84 -5.25 -0.47
CA GLY A 20 -1.46 -5.27 0.86
C GLY A 20 -2.93 -5.69 0.82
N LYS A 21 -3.51 -5.95 1.99
CA LYS A 21 -4.94 -6.34 2.14
C LYS A 21 -5.90 -5.16 2.08
N GLU A 22 -5.38 -3.94 2.09
CA GLU A 22 -6.16 -2.71 2.23
C GLU A 22 -6.16 -1.93 0.91
N ARG A 23 -7.33 -1.39 0.56
CA ARG A 23 -7.54 -0.47 -0.54
C ARG A 23 -7.69 0.93 0.04
N LEU A 24 -6.73 1.81 -0.26
CA LEU A 24 -6.72 3.19 0.19
C LEU A 24 -6.49 4.13 -0.99
N SER A 25 -7.14 5.29 -0.97
CA SER A 25 -6.74 6.43 -1.77
C SER A 25 -5.46 7.08 -1.23
N CYS A 26 -4.78 7.87 -2.06
CA CYS A 26 -3.62 8.66 -1.60
C CYS A 26 -3.95 9.59 -0.43
N TYR A 27 -5.18 10.12 -0.40
CA TYR A 27 -5.65 10.97 0.70
C TYR A 27 -5.76 10.18 2.01
N GLU A 28 -6.41 9.02 1.99
CA GLU A 28 -6.56 8.17 3.19
C GLU A 28 -5.19 7.69 3.69
N PHE A 29 -4.30 7.30 2.78
CA PHE A 29 -2.92 6.94 3.13
C PHE A 29 -2.18 8.11 3.79
N GLY A 30 -2.28 9.32 3.24
CA GLY A 30 -1.65 10.53 3.79
C GLY A 30 -2.17 10.88 5.20
N CYS A 31 -3.48 10.79 5.42
CA CYS A 31 -4.08 10.99 6.74
C CYS A 31 -3.60 9.93 7.74
N LEU A 32 -3.63 8.65 7.37
CA LEU A 32 -3.17 7.55 8.23
C LEU A 32 -1.68 7.69 8.58
N MET A 33 -0.87 8.12 7.62
CA MET A 33 0.53 8.44 7.85
C MET A 33 0.67 9.57 8.86
N ALA A 34 0.00 10.71 8.65
CA ALA A 34 0.05 11.83 9.58
C ALA A 34 -0.36 11.42 11.00
N GLU A 35 -1.43 10.63 11.15
CA GLU A 35 -1.85 10.06 12.44
C GLU A 35 -0.75 9.21 13.08
N VAL A 36 -0.17 8.25 12.34
CA VAL A 36 0.89 7.38 12.87
C VAL A 36 2.11 8.17 13.29
N PHE A 37 2.51 9.20 12.54
CA PHE A 37 3.68 10.02 12.86
C PHE A 37 3.40 11.20 13.80
N ASN A 38 2.20 11.27 14.41
CA ASN A 38 1.79 12.37 15.29
C ASN A 38 1.90 13.77 14.63
N LEU A 39 1.61 13.84 13.33
CA LEU A 39 1.56 15.07 12.54
C LEU A 39 0.11 15.54 12.36
N SER A 40 -0.08 16.83 12.08
CA SER A 40 -1.42 17.37 11.87
C SER A 40 -1.98 16.99 10.50
N THR A 41 -3.18 16.41 10.48
CA THR A 41 -3.96 16.17 9.25
C THR A 41 -4.61 17.43 8.68
N LYS A 42 -4.62 18.56 9.42
CA LYS A 42 -5.30 19.79 9.01
C LYS A 42 -4.77 20.41 7.72
N GLN A 43 -3.53 20.10 7.36
CA GLN A 43 -2.89 20.57 6.13
C GLN A 43 -3.09 19.61 4.95
N ILE A 44 -3.76 18.48 5.16
CA ILE A 44 -4.06 17.50 4.10
C ILE A 44 -5.48 17.78 3.61
N SER A 45 -5.59 18.26 2.38
CA SER A 45 -6.88 18.51 1.73
C SER A 45 -7.19 17.44 0.70
N ARG A 46 -8.44 16.98 0.68
CA ARG A 46 -8.93 16.07 -0.36
C ARG A 46 -9.07 16.83 -1.68
N CYS A 47 -8.63 16.23 -2.79
CA CYS A 47 -8.85 16.73 -4.14
C CYS A 47 -9.12 15.58 -5.10
N SER A 48 -9.55 15.88 -6.33
CA SER A 48 -9.62 14.89 -7.40
C SER A 48 -8.26 14.72 -8.05
N GLN A 49 -7.93 13.50 -8.48
CA GLN A 49 -6.71 13.26 -9.25
C GLN A 49 -6.69 14.07 -10.57
N ASN A 50 -7.86 14.36 -11.12
CA ASN A 50 -8.03 15.16 -12.34
C ASN A 50 -7.66 16.63 -12.13
N ASP A 51 -7.68 17.12 -10.89
CA ASP A 51 -7.35 18.51 -10.55
C ASP A 51 -5.84 18.72 -10.38
N VAL A 52 -5.05 17.63 -10.36
CA VAL A 52 -3.60 17.66 -10.16
C VAL A 52 -2.90 17.58 -11.53
N PRO A 53 -2.20 18.65 -11.98
CA PRO A 53 -1.44 18.60 -13.21
C PRO A 53 -0.31 17.59 -13.10
N MET A 54 -0.35 16.54 -13.92
CA MET A 54 0.68 15.50 -13.95
C MET A 54 1.16 15.26 -15.38
N ALA A 55 2.47 15.10 -15.55
CA ALA A 55 3.08 14.88 -16.86
C ALA A 55 2.65 13.55 -17.51
N ALA A 56 2.28 12.56 -16.72
CA ALA A 56 1.84 11.25 -17.20
C ALA A 56 0.46 10.91 -16.63
N PRO A 57 -0.41 10.25 -17.42
CA PRO A 57 -1.71 9.82 -16.94
C PRO A 57 -1.57 8.89 -15.74
N ARG A 58 -2.54 8.96 -14.82
CA ARG A 58 -2.65 8.08 -13.65
C ARG A 58 -4.01 7.39 -13.67
N PRO A 59 -4.03 6.04 -13.57
CA PRO A 59 -5.27 5.32 -13.30
C PRO A 59 -5.92 5.83 -12.01
N ALA A 60 -7.25 5.88 -11.99
CA ALA A 60 -8.01 6.24 -10.79
C ALA A 60 -7.89 5.19 -9.67
N ASP A 61 -7.59 3.95 -10.02
CA ASP A 61 -7.40 2.83 -9.10
C ASP A 61 -6.11 2.08 -9.44
N LEU A 62 -5.25 1.91 -8.45
CA LEU A 62 -3.95 1.23 -8.55
C LEU A 62 -3.89 -0.02 -7.66
N THR A 63 -5.04 -0.48 -7.16
CA THR A 63 -5.08 -1.69 -6.33
C THR A 63 -4.80 -2.96 -7.12
N LEU A 64 -4.18 -3.92 -6.44
CA LEU A 64 -3.88 -5.24 -6.98
C LEU A 64 -4.72 -6.28 -6.25
N ASP A 65 -5.34 -7.19 -7.00
CA ASP A 65 -5.90 -8.40 -6.41
C ASP A 65 -4.75 -9.37 -6.07
N SER A 66 -4.53 -9.56 -4.76
CA SER A 66 -3.50 -10.45 -4.22
C SER A 66 -4.10 -11.71 -3.57
N SER A 67 -5.35 -12.06 -3.92
CA SER A 67 -6.06 -13.24 -3.38
C SER A 67 -5.26 -14.53 -3.53
N GLN A 68 -4.60 -14.75 -4.67
CA GLN A 68 -3.73 -15.91 -4.91
C GLN A 68 -2.56 -15.97 -3.92
N ALA A 69 -1.92 -14.83 -3.64
CA ALA A 69 -0.82 -14.79 -2.69
C ALA A 69 -1.29 -15.10 -1.27
N PHE A 70 -2.47 -14.59 -0.86
CA PHE A 70 -3.03 -14.85 0.46
C PHE A 70 -3.34 -16.33 0.68
N GLN A 71 -3.84 -17.03 -0.35
CA GLN A 71 -4.07 -18.48 -0.31
C GLN A 71 -2.77 -19.28 -0.13
N LEU A 72 -1.64 -18.75 -0.62
CA LEU A 72 -0.31 -19.35 -0.44
C LEU A 72 0.32 -19.05 0.94
N GLY A 73 -0.35 -18.27 1.80
CA GLY A 73 0.14 -17.87 3.11
C GLY A 73 0.84 -16.52 3.14
N TYR A 74 0.73 -15.71 2.08
CA TYR A 74 1.23 -14.33 2.11
C TYR A 74 0.40 -13.50 3.09
N ASP A 75 1.05 -13.00 4.14
CA ASP A 75 0.40 -12.22 5.20
C ASP A 75 1.12 -10.88 5.40
N PRO A 76 0.95 -9.90 4.49
CA PRO A 76 1.53 -8.58 4.68
C PRO A 76 0.85 -7.88 5.86
N PRO A 77 1.59 -7.07 6.64
CA PRO A 77 0.99 -6.25 7.68
C PRO A 77 0.00 -5.25 7.08
N THR A 78 -0.90 -4.74 7.92
CA THR A 78 -1.70 -3.57 7.55
C THR A 78 -0.80 -2.36 7.30
N VAL A 79 -1.26 -1.41 6.49
CA VAL A 79 -0.59 -0.15 6.20
C VAL A 79 -0.23 0.58 7.49
N LYS A 80 -1.16 0.65 8.45
CA LYS A 80 -0.90 1.26 9.77
C LYS A 80 0.25 0.57 10.50
N THR A 81 0.25 -0.76 10.55
CA THR A 81 1.30 -1.55 11.19
C THR A 81 2.65 -1.34 10.50
N ALA A 82 2.67 -1.34 9.17
CA ALA A 82 3.87 -1.08 8.39
C ALA A 82 4.42 0.34 8.62
N LEU A 83 3.55 1.35 8.68
CA LEU A 83 3.94 2.74 9.00
C LEU A 83 4.52 2.85 10.41
N MET A 84 3.93 2.18 11.40
CA MET A 84 4.47 2.15 12.77
C MET A 84 5.88 1.53 12.82
N GLN A 85 6.14 0.49 12.02
CA GLN A 85 7.47 -0.13 11.92
C GLN A 85 8.54 0.78 11.32
N LEU A 86 8.14 1.87 10.65
CA LEU A 86 9.06 2.88 10.11
C LEU A 86 9.40 3.96 11.15
N GLN A 87 8.64 4.10 12.23
CA GLN A 87 8.97 5.08 13.27
C GLN A 87 10.38 4.84 13.84
N GLY A 88 11.19 5.90 13.88
CA GLY A 88 12.57 5.84 14.36
C GLY A 88 13.59 5.24 13.38
N ARG A 89 13.16 4.93 12.14
CA ARG A 89 14.03 4.47 11.04
C ARG A 89 14.12 5.48 9.89
N VAL A 90 13.36 6.57 9.99
CA VAL A 90 13.30 7.69 9.05
C VAL A 90 13.47 8.98 9.83
#